data_AF-A0ABD5Z8V9-F1
#
_entry.id   AF-A0ABD5Z8V9-F1
#
_cell.length_a   1.000
_cell.length_b   1.000
_cell.length_c   1.000
_cell.angle_alpha   90.00
_cell.angle_beta   90.00
_cell.angle_gamma   90.00
#
_symmetry.space_group_name_H-M   'P 1'
#
loop_
_entity.id
_entity.type
_entity.pdbx_description
1 polymer ?
#
loop_
_entity_poly.entity_id
_entity_poly.type
_entity_poly.pdbx_seq_one_letter_code
_entity_poly.pdbx_strand_id
1 'polypeptide(L)'
;MGEESSAVTDFQRTVRAVVAEAREQRMTLVAAGLAYYLFLLLVPLSLLALIVLEEAGELSHVVPILHSIAETKVTVGTLHQITGGDQPRERAAVIASVLLIWSATRTFQALNRVFADVLETNADERVVQEILEVVVVLVLTIGSIGFVAAGGVLLARATDAASWYASAPVLLFVGFVLLFFPIYYVFPATDVTVGEVLPGTLFAAGAWTLSGLGFRLYAEASRSVHLYGVVGAVLLLMTWLYVGGLVLLVGVVLNAVLGGHVVPEE
;
A
#
# COMPACT_ATOMS: atom_id res chain seq x y z
N MET A 1 -22.41 -33.55 8.75
CA MET A 1 -21.27 -34.19 8.05
C MET A 1 -21.26 -33.95 6.53
N GLY A 2 -22.38 -33.66 5.86
CA GLY A 2 -22.40 -33.32 4.42
C GLY A 2 -21.99 -31.88 4.08
N GLU A 3 -22.37 -30.89 4.90
CA GLU A 3 -22.09 -29.46 4.65
C GLU A 3 -20.61 -29.09 4.79
N GLU A 4 -19.91 -29.63 5.81
CA GLU A 4 -18.46 -29.42 5.98
C GLU A 4 -17.63 -29.98 4.81
N SER A 5 -18.06 -31.09 4.20
CA SER A 5 -17.37 -31.68 3.06
C SER A 5 -17.54 -30.82 1.79
N SER A 6 -18.71 -30.20 1.60
CA SER A 6 -18.97 -29.27 0.49
C SER A 6 -18.21 -27.96 0.63
N ALA A 7 -18.14 -27.39 1.84
CA ALA A 7 -17.42 -26.14 2.10
C ALA A 7 -15.91 -26.29 1.92
N VAL A 8 -15.34 -27.43 2.31
CA VAL A 8 -13.91 -27.72 2.13
C VAL A 8 -13.57 -27.92 0.65
N THR A 9 -14.45 -28.56 -0.13
CA THR A 9 -14.24 -28.75 -1.57
C THR A 9 -14.41 -27.45 -2.36
N ASP A 10 -15.35 -26.59 -1.99
CA ASP A 10 -15.50 -25.26 -2.59
C ASP A 10 -14.31 -24.34 -2.24
N PHE A 11 -13.86 -24.32 -0.98
CA PHE A 11 -12.67 -23.54 -0.59
C PHE A 11 -11.42 -23.99 -1.36
N GLN A 12 -11.19 -25.31 -1.51
CA GLN A 12 -10.07 -25.83 -2.27
C GLN A 12 -10.14 -25.49 -3.77
N ARG A 13 -11.35 -25.46 -4.36
CA ARG A 13 -11.55 -25.01 -5.73
C ARG A 13 -11.25 -23.52 -5.88
N THR A 14 -11.76 -22.67 -4.98
CA THR A 14 -11.48 -21.22 -5.00
C THR A 14 -9.98 -20.95 -4.86
N VAL A 15 -9.30 -21.61 -3.91
CA VAL A 15 -7.84 -21.44 -3.75
C VAL A 15 -7.09 -21.90 -4.99
N ARG A 16 -7.49 -23.03 -5.60
CA ARG A 16 -6.84 -23.53 -6.82
C ARG A 16 -7.07 -22.59 -8.01
N ALA A 17 -8.28 -22.07 -8.18
CA ALA A 17 -8.61 -21.09 -9.20
C ALA A 17 -7.81 -19.80 -9.03
N VAL A 18 -7.76 -19.25 -7.81
CA VAL A 18 -6.96 -18.05 -7.49
C VAL A 18 -5.47 -18.27 -7.82
N VAL A 19 -4.92 -19.45 -7.49
CA VAL A 19 -3.50 -19.75 -7.76
C VAL A 19 -3.22 -19.97 -9.24
N ALA A 20 -4.15 -20.59 -9.97
CA ALA A 20 -4.04 -20.78 -11.42
C ALA A 20 -4.05 -19.43 -12.14
N GLU A 21 -5.06 -18.60 -11.85
CA GLU A 21 -5.24 -17.28 -12.45
C GLU A 21 -4.06 -16.34 -12.11
N ALA A 22 -3.62 -16.34 -10.85
CA ALA A 22 -2.47 -15.54 -10.43
C ALA A 22 -1.17 -15.93 -11.15
N ARG A 23 -1.02 -17.20 -11.54
CA ARG A 23 0.13 -17.68 -12.33
C ARG A 23 -0.01 -17.30 -13.79
N GLU A 24 -1.21 -17.45 -14.35
CA GLU A 24 -1.52 -17.16 -15.75
C GLU A 24 -1.26 -15.69 -16.10
N GLN A 25 -1.70 -14.79 -15.22
CA GLN A 25 -1.53 -13.35 -15.40
C GLN A 25 -0.14 -12.81 -15.00
N ARG A 26 0.83 -13.70 -14.72
CA ARG A 26 2.20 -13.32 -14.30
C ARG A 26 2.20 -12.33 -13.13
N MET A 27 1.31 -12.50 -12.15
CA MET A 27 1.11 -11.53 -11.07
C MET A 27 2.37 -11.21 -10.28
N THR A 28 3.30 -12.15 -10.16
CA THR A 28 4.60 -11.92 -9.53
C THR A 28 5.44 -10.91 -10.32
N LEU A 29 5.45 -10.97 -11.65
CA LEU A 29 6.15 -10.01 -12.49
C LEU A 29 5.50 -8.62 -12.39
N VAL A 30 4.17 -8.59 -12.41
CA VAL A 30 3.39 -7.35 -12.24
C VAL A 30 3.66 -6.73 -10.87
N ALA A 31 3.58 -7.50 -9.79
CA ALA A 31 3.84 -7.03 -8.43
C ALA A 31 5.26 -6.50 -8.29
N ALA A 32 6.25 -7.10 -8.97
CA ALA A 32 7.62 -6.60 -8.99
C ALA A 32 7.72 -5.23 -9.71
N GLY A 33 7.03 -5.07 -10.84
CA GLY A 33 6.93 -3.78 -11.53
C GLY A 33 6.25 -2.71 -10.68
N LEU A 34 5.14 -3.07 -10.02
CA LEU A 34 4.41 -2.19 -9.11
C LEU A 34 5.30 -1.74 -7.95
N ALA A 35 6.01 -2.67 -7.31
CA ALA A 35 6.94 -2.37 -6.22
C ALA A 35 8.05 -1.40 -6.66
N TYR A 36 8.60 -1.59 -7.85
CA TYR A 36 9.61 -0.70 -8.42
C TYR A 36 9.08 0.74 -8.60
N TYR A 37 7.89 0.90 -9.21
CA TYR A 37 7.32 2.23 -9.42
C TYR A 37 6.85 2.90 -8.12
N LEU A 38 6.31 2.13 -7.17
CA LEU A 38 5.97 2.63 -5.83
C LEU A 38 7.21 3.10 -5.08
N PHE A 39 8.31 2.34 -5.14
CA PHE A 39 9.58 2.76 -4.54
C PHE A 39 10.09 4.07 -5.17
N LEU A 40 10.02 4.18 -6.49
CA LEU A 40 10.44 5.39 -7.21
C LEU A 40 9.53 6.59 -6.93
N LEU A 41 8.25 6.35 -6.57
CA LEU A 41 7.31 7.38 -6.12
C LEU A 41 7.62 7.85 -4.69
N LEU A 42 7.99 6.94 -3.79
CA LEU A 42 8.24 7.25 -2.38
C LEU A 42 9.38 8.23 -2.17
N VAL A 43 10.46 8.13 -2.95
CA VAL A 43 11.64 9.01 -2.80
C VAL A 43 11.29 10.49 -3.04
N PRO A 44 10.79 10.91 -4.23
CA PRO A 44 10.41 12.30 -4.46
C PRO A 44 9.25 12.75 -3.56
N LEU A 45 8.31 11.86 -3.22
CA LEU A 45 7.22 12.17 -2.30
C LEU A 45 7.77 12.53 -0.91
N SER A 46 8.71 11.73 -0.40
CA SER A 46 9.34 11.98 0.91
C SER A 46 10.11 13.29 0.94
N LEU A 47 10.81 13.63 -0.15
CA LEU A 47 11.51 14.90 -0.27
C LEU A 47 10.54 16.09 -0.26
N LEU A 48 9.46 16.03 -1.05
CA LEU A 48 8.44 17.08 -1.07
C LEU A 48 7.75 17.22 0.29
N ALA A 49 7.45 16.11 0.96
CA ALA A 49 6.88 16.14 2.30
C ALA A 49 7.82 16.83 3.30
N LEU A 50 9.13 16.55 3.25
CA LEU A 50 10.13 17.21 4.09
C LEU A 50 10.23 18.71 3.79
N ILE A 51 10.18 19.12 2.52
CA ILE A 51 10.18 20.54 2.13
C ILE A 51 8.95 21.25 2.73
N VAL A 52 7.76 20.67 2.58
CA VAL A 52 6.52 21.25 3.13
C VAL A 52 6.56 21.33 4.66
N LEU A 53 7.03 20.27 5.32
CA LEU A 53 7.19 20.25 6.78
C LEU A 53 8.18 21.30 7.27
N GLU A 54 9.24 21.55 6.51
CA GLU A 54 10.20 22.59 6.83
C GLU A 54 9.64 23.99 6.65
N GLU A 55 8.93 24.25 5.55
CA GLU A 55 8.24 25.52 5.34
C GLU A 55 7.20 25.81 6.43
N ALA A 56 6.54 24.76 6.93
CA ALA A 56 5.62 24.84 8.05
C ALA A 56 6.33 25.03 9.42
N GLY A 57 7.66 24.85 9.49
CA GLY A 57 8.42 24.88 10.76
C GLY A 57 8.25 23.63 11.63
N GLU A 58 7.76 22.53 11.07
CA GLU A 58 7.32 21.32 11.77
C GLU A 58 8.35 20.18 11.77
N LEU A 59 9.55 20.38 11.21
CA LEU A 59 10.61 19.34 11.18
C LEU A 59 10.97 18.83 12.59
N SER A 60 10.87 19.68 13.61
CA SER A 60 11.15 19.33 15.01
C SER A 60 10.21 18.27 15.57
N HIS A 61 8.97 18.21 15.09
CA HIS A 61 7.98 17.19 15.50
C HIS A 61 8.19 15.85 14.80
N VAL A 62 8.85 15.85 13.64
CA VAL A 62 9.08 14.64 12.83
C VAL A 62 10.35 13.90 13.23
N VAL A 63 11.39 14.60 13.71
CA VAL A 63 12.65 13.98 14.15
C VAL A 63 12.46 12.90 15.23
N PRO A 64 11.67 13.12 16.30
CA PRO A 64 11.41 12.08 17.31
C PRO A 64 10.74 10.83 16.72
N ILE A 65 9.85 11.03 15.75
CA ILE A 65 9.18 9.92 15.04
C ILE A 65 10.21 9.15 14.20
N LEU A 66 11.07 9.84 13.46
CA LEU A 66 12.13 9.20 12.68
C LEU A 66 13.12 8.45 13.56
N HIS A 67 13.48 8.95 14.75
CA HIS A 67 14.31 8.22 15.72
C HIS A 67 13.62 6.97 16.27
N SER A 68 12.29 6.98 16.38
CA SER A 68 11.55 5.80 16.83
C SER A 68 11.50 4.67 15.79
N ILE A 69 11.67 5.01 14.51
CA ILE A 69 11.59 4.08 13.37
C ILE A 69 12.99 3.67 12.90
N ALA A 70 13.92 4.61 12.86
CA ALA A 70 15.30 4.39 12.45
C ALA A 70 16.24 4.56 13.64
N GLU A 71 17.06 3.54 13.92
CA GLU A 71 18.17 3.64 14.89
C GLU A 71 19.26 4.66 14.46
N THR A 72 19.09 5.28 13.28
CA THR A 72 19.98 6.30 12.76
C THR A 72 19.68 7.65 13.41
N LYS A 73 20.74 8.34 13.87
CA LYS A 73 20.64 9.70 14.42
C LYS A 73 20.34 10.73 13.33
N VAL A 74 19.09 10.84 12.93
CA VAL A 74 18.61 11.91 12.03
C VAL A 74 18.47 13.21 12.84
N THR A 75 19.13 14.28 12.44
CA THR A 75 19.01 15.59 13.12
C THR A 75 18.20 16.55 12.24
N VAL A 76 17.56 17.56 12.83
CA VAL A 76 16.91 18.65 12.07
C VAL A 76 17.88 19.26 11.06
N GLY A 77 19.15 19.47 11.43
CA GLY A 77 20.19 19.96 10.52
C GLY A 77 20.49 19.03 9.34
N THR A 78 20.34 17.71 9.51
CA THR A 78 20.46 16.74 8.41
C THR A 78 19.28 16.85 7.45
N LEU A 79 18.05 16.96 7.98
CA LEU A 79 16.85 17.14 7.16
C LEU A 79 16.90 18.47 6.40
N HIS A 80 17.32 19.54 7.07
CA HIS A 80 17.53 20.85 6.47
C HIS A 80 18.54 20.79 5.31
N GLN A 81 19.62 20.01 5.40
CA GLN A 81 20.54 19.84 4.28
C GLN A 81 19.93 19.06 3.10
N ILE A 82 19.09 18.05 3.38
CA ILE A 82 18.43 17.23 2.35
C ILE A 82 17.39 18.03 1.56
N THR A 83 16.70 18.96 2.21
CA THR A 83 15.70 19.85 1.58
C THR A 83 16.30 21.05 0.86
N GLY A 84 17.63 21.19 0.86
CA GLY A 84 18.37 22.21 0.11
C GLY A 84 19.14 23.22 0.96
N GLY A 85 19.04 23.16 2.30
CA GLY A 85 19.73 24.06 3.21
C GLY A 85 19.38 25.52 2.94
N ASP A 86 20.42 26.34 2.72
CA ASP A 86 20.32 27.75 2.32
C ASP A 86 20.19 27.95 0.79
N GLN A 87 20.20 26.89 -0.02
CA GLN A 87 20.07 26.98 -1.48
C GLN A 87 18.60 27.05 -1.96
N PRO A 88 18.35 27.50 -3.21
CA PRO A 88 16.99 27.57 -3.77
C PRO A 88 16.34 26.18 -3.88
N ARG A 89 15.42 25.91 -2.95
CA ARG A 89 14.68 24.65 -2.81
C ARG A 89 13.72 24.38 -3.96
N GLU A 90 13.31 25.45 -4.64
CA GLU A 90 12.40 25.42 -5.79
C GLU A 90 12.88 24.47 -6.89
N ARG A 91 14.19 24.40 -7.17
CA ARG A 91 14.72 23.49 -8.20
C ARG A 91 14.60 22.02 -7.79
N ALA A 92 14.92 21.71 -6.54
CA ALA A 92 14.77 20.35 -6.01
C ALA A 92 13.30 19.93 -5.97
N ALA A 93 12.42 20.84 -5.54
CA ALA A 93 10.97 20.62 -5.55
C ALA A 93 10.44 20.35 -6.97
N VAL A 94 10.83 21.15 -7.96
CA VAL A 94 10.41 20.95 -9.36
C VAL A 94 10.87 19.59 -9.89
N ILE A 95 12.13 19.21 -9.67
CA ILE A 95 12.66 17.91 -10.10
C ILE A 95 11.89 16.77 -9.40
N ALA A 96 11.68 16.89 -8.09
CA ALA A 96 10.92 15.92 -7.32
C ALA A 96 9.47 15.79 -7.82
N SER A 97 8.80 16.91 -8.11
CA SER A 97 7.43 16.91 -8.65
C SER A 97 7.36 16.23 -10.02
N VAL A 98 8.31 16.51 -10.93
CA VAL A 98 8.35 15.85 -12.25
C VAL A 98 8.54 14.34 -12.10
N LEU A 99 9.48 13.91 -11.25
CA LEU A 99 9.71 12.49 -10.96
C LEU A 99 8.51 11.82 -10.29
N LEU A 100 7.83 12.54 -9.39
CA LEU A 100 6.65 12.07 -8.70
C LEU A 100 5.50 11.84 -9.69
N ILE A 101 5.20 12.84 -10.52
CA ILE A 101 4.14 12.75 -11.54
C ILE A 101 4.44 11.59 -12.49
N TRP A 102 5.68 11.50 -12.98
CA TRP A 102 6.07 10.42 -13.88
C TRP A 102 5.91 9.02 -13.25
N SER A 103 6.39 8.85 -12.02
CA SER A 103 6.28 7.58 -11.28
C SER A 103 4.84 7.22 -10.95
N ALA A 104 4.01 8.22 -10.60
CA ALA A 104 2.59 8.04 -10.34
C ALA A 104 1.84 7.59 -11.60
N THR A 105 2.09 8.25 -12.74
CA THR A 105 1.51 7.84 -14.03
C THR A 105 1.90 6.41 -14.40
N ARG A 106 3.17 6.02 -14.21
CA ARG A 106 3.62 4.65 -14.50
C ARG A 106 3.01 3.61 -13.56
N THR A 107 2.93 3.92 -12.27
CA THR A 107 2.27 3.07 -11.25
C THR A 107 0.81 2.84 -11.62
N PHE A 108 0.10 3.91 -11.92
CA PHE A 108 -1.32 3.86 -12.26
C PHE A 108 -1.57 3.09 -13.55
N GLN A 109 -0.77 3.32 -14.61
CA GLN A 109 -0.85 2.54 -15.84
C GLN A 109 -0.56 1.05 -15.61
N ALA A 110 0.39 0.72 -14.71
CA ALA A 110 0.69 -0.66 -14.37
C ALA A 110 -0.48 -1.32 -13.63
N LEU A 111 -1.11 -0.61 -12.68
CA LEU A 111 -2.31 -1.11 -11.99
C LEU A 111 -3.48 -1.26 -12.95
N ASN A 112 -3.82 -0.23 -13.73
CA ASN A 112 -4.98 -0.23 -14.61
C ASN A 112 -4.91 -1.36 -15.65
N ARG A 113 -3.74 -1.61 -16.26
CA ARG A 113 -3.56 -2.75 -17.17
C ARG A 113 -3.86 -4.08 -16.50
N VAL A 114 -3.53 -4.23 -15.23
CA VAL A 114 -3.75 -5.50 -14.53
C VAL A 114 -5.22 -5.66 -14.22
N PHE A 115 -5.91 -4.62 -13.75
CA PHE A 115 -7.37 -4.67 -13.60
C PHE A 115 -8.06 -4.96 -14.93
N ALA A 116 -7.64 -4.31 -16.02
CA ALA A 116 -8.20 -4.55 -17.35
C ALA A 116 -7.96 -5.97 -17.86
N ASP A 117 -6.74 -6.50 -17.69
CA ASP A 117 -6.37 -7.87 -18.08
C ASP A 117 -7.09 -8.92 -17.21
N VAL A 118 -7.25 -8.68 -15.89
CA VAL A 118 -7.93 -9.61 -14.97
C VAL A 118 -9.44 -9.66 -15.23
N LEU A 119 -10.04 -8.51 -15.54
CA LEU A 119 -11.49 -8.36 -15.65
C LEU A 119 -11.98 -8.45 -17.11
N GLU A 120 -11.08 -8.72 -18.07
CA GLU A 120 -11.37 -8.77 -19.52
C GLU A 120 -12.13 -7.53 -20.04
N THR A 121 -11.81 -6.35 -19.52
CA THR A 121 -12.50 -5.10 -19.87
C THR A 121 -11.75 -4.32 -20.95
N ASN A 122 -12.49 -3.79 -21.94
CA ASN A 122 -11.93 -2.86 -22.91
C ASN A 122 -11.83 -1.47 -22.25
N ALA A 123 -10.60 -0.99 -22.05
CA ALA A 123 -10.27 0.29 -21.42
C ALA A 123 -10.58 1.53 -22.29
N ASP A 124 -11.78 1.58 -22.89
CA ASP A 124 -12.30 2.74 -23.63
C ASP A 124 -13.08 3.69 -22.69
N GLU A 125 -12.63 3.84 -21.45
CA GLU A 125 -13.21 4.80 -20.54
C GLU A 125 -12.71 6.22 -20.83
N ARG A 126 -13.60 7.19 -20.64
CA ARG A 126 -13.35 8.59 -20.95
C ARG A 126 -12.30 9.10 -19.97
N VAL A 127 -11.19 9.68 -20.46
CA VAL A 127 -10.08 10.27 -19.66
C VAL A 127 -10.53 11.07 -18.42
N VAL A 128 -11.70 11.73 -18.48
CA VAL A 128 -12.27 12.50 -17.36
C VAL A 128 -12.71 11.60 -16.19
N GLN A 129 -13.28 10.44 -16.49
CA GLN A 129 -13.72 9.47 -15.48
C GLN A 129 -12.51 8.86 -14.77
N GLU A 130 -11.49 8.46 -15.53
CA GLU A 130 -10.22 7.96 -15.00
C GLU A 130 -9.56 8.97 -14.03
N ILE A 131 -9.60 10.28 -14.36
CA ILE A 131 -9.10 11.33 -13.45
C ILE A 131 -9.93 11.42 -12.17
N LEU A 132 -11.26 11.35 -12.26
CA LEU A 132 -12.14 11.42 -11.09
C LEU A 132 -11.93 10.23 -10.16
N GLU A 133 -11.77 9.03 -10.71
CA GLU A 133 -11.47 7.81 -9.96
C GLU A 133 -10.14 7.92 -9.21
N VAL A 134 -9.09 8.41 -9.90
CA VAL A 134 -7.79 8.69 -9.27
C VAL A 134 -7.92 9.70 -8.12
N VAL A 135 -8.66 10.79 -8.33
CA VAL A 135 -8.87 11.82 -7.29
C VAL A 135 -9.63 11.26 -6.09
N VAL A 136 -10.69 10.49 -6.34
CA VAL A 136 -11.47 9.84 -5.27
C VAL A 136 -10.60 8.89 -4.46
N VAL A 137 -9.83 8.03 -5.12
CA VAL A 137 -8.93 7.08 -4.46
C VAL A 137 -7.83 7.82 -3.68
N LEU A 138 -7.29 8.91 -4.24
CA LEU A 138 -6.30 9.73 -3.56
C LEU A 138 -6.87 10.38 -2.28
N VAL A 139 -8.05 10.97 -2.36
CA VAL A 139 -8.73 11.59 -1.20
C VAL A 139 -9.01 10.56 -0.12
N LEU A 140 -9.49 9.37 -0.49
CA LEU A 140 -9.78 8.29 0.45
C LEU A 140 -8.51 7.70 1.05
N THR A 141 -7.43 7.62 0.27
CA THR A 141 -6.09 7.23 0.74
C THR A 141 -5.54 8.22 1.77
N ILE A 142 -5.65 9.53 1.50
CA ILE A 142 -5.24 10.56 2.46
C ILE A 142 -6.14 10.50 3.72
N GLY A 143 -7.44 10.31 3.54
CA GLY A 143 -8.40 10.15 4.62
C GLY A 143 -8.11 8.94 5.52
N SER A 144 -7.74 7.80 4.95
CA SER A 144 -7.40 6.59 5.72
C SER A 144 -6.11 6.76 6.53
N ILE A 145 -5.09 7.42 5.96
CA ILE A 145 -3.87 7.80 6.69
C ILE A 145 -4.22 8.74 7.85
N GLY A 146 -5.03 9.76 7.60
CA GLY A 146 -5.51 10.70 8.62
C GLY A 146 -6.30 10.00 9.73
N PHE A 147 -7.15 9.04 9.38
CA PHE A 147 -7.92 8.23 10.32
C PHE A 147 -7.00 7.40 11.23
N VAL A 148 -6.00 6.71 10.68
CA VAL A 148 -5.04 5.92 11.47
C VAL A 148 -4.21 6.82 12.37
N ALA A 149 -3.72 7.96 11.87
CA ALA A 149 -2.92 8.90 12.65
C ALA A 149 -3.73 9.50 13.81
N ALA A 150 -4.93 10.01 13.53
CA ALA A 150 -5.81 10.60 14.54
C ALA A 150 -6.28 9.55 15.54
N GLY A 151 -6.75 8.39 15.07
CA GLY A 151 -7.14 7.27 15.90
C GLY A 151 -6.02 6.82 16.82
N GLY A 152 -4.79 6.77 16.31
CA GLY A 152 -3.61 6.41 17.10
C GLY A 152 -3.31 7.43 18.20
N VAL A 153 -3.35 8.71 17.89
CA VAL A 153 -3.17 9.75 18.92
C VAL A 153 -4.28 9.71 19.98
N LEU A 154 -5.53 9.48 19.57
CA LEU A 154 -6.67 9.42 20.48
C LEU A 154 -6.60 8.20 21.41
N LEU A 155 -6.35 7.00 20.87
CA LEU A 155 -6.21 5.78 21.66
C LEU A 155 -5.03 5.89 22.64
N ALA A 156 -3.90 6.47 22.22
CA ALA A 156 -2.73 6.64 23.08
C ALA A 156 -2.99 7.57 24.28
N ARG A 157 -3.95 8.49 24.15
CA ARG A 157 -4.38 9.37 25.27
C ARG A 157 -5.51 8.79 26.11
N ALA A 158 -6.39 7.99 25.48
CA ALA A 158 -7.57 7.45 26.14
C ALA A 158 -7.30 6.12 26.88
N THR A 159 -6.23 5.42 26.52
CA THR A 159 -5.97 4.05 26.98
C THR A 159 -4.58 3.90 27.60
N ASP A 160 -4.43 2.91 28.47
CA ASP A 160 -3.14 2.51 29.01
C ASP A 160 -2.34 1.72 27.96
N ALA A 161 -1.04 1.49 28.24
CA ALA A 161 -0.15 0.83 27.28
C ALA A 161 -0.66 -0.56 26.86
N ALA A 162 -1.24 -1.35 27.76
CA ALA A 162 -1.73 -2.68 27.43
C ALA A 162 -2.92 -2.62 26.45
N SER A 163 -3.89 -1.76 26.72
CA SER A 163 -5.06 -1.56 25.85
C SER A 163 -4.67 -0.94 24.50
N TRP A 164 -3.66 -0.05 24.48
CA TRP A 164 -3.08 0.49 23.25
C TRP A 164 -2.54 -0.63 22.35
N TYR A 165 -1.69 -1.51 22.90
CA TYR A 165 -1.09 -2.61 22.13
C TYR A 165 -2.15 -3.60 21.62
N ALA A 166 -3.23 -3.82 22.36
CA ALA A 166 -4.32 -4.70 21.94
C ALA A 166 -5.18 -4.10 20.82
N SER A 167 -5.38 -2.78 20.83
CA SER A 167 -6.30 -2.08 19.91
C SER A 167 -5.61 -1.51 18.67
N ALA A 168 -4.30 -1.26 18.71
CA ALA A 168 -3.53 -0.75 17.57
C ALA A 168 -3.64 -1.63 16.30
N PRO A 169 -3.56 -2.98 16.36
CA PRO A 169 -3.76 -3.82 15.19
C PRO A 169 -5.16 -3.70 14.58
N VAL A 170 -6.18 -3.51 15.41
CA VAL A 170 -7.57 -3.33 14.95
C VAL A 170 -7.72 -1.98 14.24
N LEU A 171 -7.16 -0.91 14.82
CA LEU A 171 -7.14 0.40 14.18
C LEU A 171 -6.42 0.35 12.82
N LEU A 172 -5.27 -0.32 12.75
CA LEU A 172 -4.52 -0.50 11.51
C LEU A 172 -5.32 -1.31 10.49
N PHE A 173 -5.97 -2.40 10.91
CA PHE A 173 -6.82 -3.19 10.05
C PHE A 173 -7.96 -2.37 9.44
N VAL A 174 -8.68 -1.61 10.27
CA VAL A 174 -9.74 -0.70 9.79
C VAL A 174 -9.17 0.35 8.85
N GLY A 175 -8.01 0.92 9.17
CA GLY A 175 -7.29 1.85 8.29
C GLY A 175 -6.99 1.25 6.91
N PHE A 176 -6.49 0.01 6.86
CA PHE A 176 -6.23 -0.68 5.60
C PHE A 176 -7.50 -1.06 4.85
N VAL A 177 -8.60 -1.40 5.54
CA VAL A 177 -9.90 -1.58 4.89
C VAL A 177 -10.34 -0.29 4.21
N LEU A 178 -10.26 0.86 4.91
CA LEU A 178 -10.58 2.17 4.35
C LEU A 178 -9.65 2.55 3.18
N LEU A 179 -8.41 2.07 3.18
CA LEU A 179 -7.44 2.30 2.11
C LEU A 179 -7.72 1.45 0.87
N PHE A 180 -7.99 0.15 1.03
CA PHE A 180 -8.09 -0.79 -0.09
C PHE A 180 -9.49 -0.92 -0.66
N PHE A 181 -10.53 -0.68 0.14
CA PHE A 181 -11.91 -0.75 -0.33
C PHE A 181 -12.18 0.15 -1.56
N PRO A 182 -11.76 1.43 -1.58
CA PRO A 182 -11.98 2.28 -2.75
C PRO A 182 -11.21 1.79 -3.97
N ILE A 183 -10.02 1.20 -3.77
CA ILE A 183 -9.23 0.65 -4.87
C ILE A 183 -10.01 -0.49 -5.53
N TYR A 184 -10.60 -1.40 -4.77
CA TYR A 184 -11.35 -2.51 -5.36
C TYR A 184 -12.76 -2.17 -5.84
N TYR A 185 -13.34 -1.07 -5.35
CA TYR A 185 -14.70 -0.68 -5.75
C TYR A 185 -14.71 0.32 -6.91
N VAL A 186 -13.70 1.18 -7.02
CA VAL A 186 -13.69 2.29 -7.98
C VAL A 186 -12.84 2.00 -9.21
N PHE A 187 -11.76 1.20 -9.11
CA PHE A 187 -10.91 0.89 -10.27
C PHE A 187 -11.48 -0.13 -11.27
N PRO A 188 -12.32 -1.11 -10.89
CA PRO A 188 -12.89 -2.01 -11.90
C PRO A 188 -13.69 -1.24 -12.94
N ALA A 189 -13.38 -1.42 -14.23
CA ALA A 189 -14.16 -0.87 -15.35
C ALA A 189 -15.52 -1.58 -15.56
N THR A 190 -15.90 -2.44 -14.61
CA THR A 190 -17.17 -3.17 -14.56
C THR A 190 -17.91 -2.85 -13.28
N ASP A 191 -19.24 -2.79 -13.35
CA ASP A 191 -20.08 -2.60 -12.18
C ASP A 191 -19.90 -3.77 -11.20
N VAL A 192 -19.17 -3.51 -10.12
CA VAL A 192 -19.00 -4.44 -8.99
C VAL A 192 -19.86 -4.02 -7.80
N THR A 193 -20.37 -4.98 -7.06
CA THR A 193 -21.13 -4.74 -5.84
C THR A 193 -20.22 -4.68 -4.61
N VAL A 194 -20.70 -4.02 -3.54
CA VAL A 194 -19.96 -3.96 -2.26
C VAL A 194 -19.66 -5.37 -1.73
N GLY A 195 -20.58 -6.33 -1.94
CA GLY A 195 -20.39 -7.72 -1.51
C GLY A 195 -19.26 -8.44 -2.23
N GLU A 196 -19.04 -8.11 -3.51
CA GLU A 196 -18.00 -8.74 -4.34
C GLU A 196 -16.59 -8.25 -4.00
N VAL A 197 -16.44 -6.99 -3.57
CA VAL A 197 -15.12 -6.40 -3.30
C VAL A 197 -14.64 -6.62 -1.86
N LEU A 198 -15.56 -6.93 -0.94
CA LEU A 198 -15.26 -7.09 0.49
C LEU A 198 -14.28 -8.24 0.80
N PRO A 199 -14.40 -9.45 0.22
CA PRO A 199 -13.51 -10.57 0.54
C PRO A 199 -12.04 -10.24 0.31
N GLY A 200 -11.71 -9.71 -0.87
CA GLY A 200 -10.38 -9.25 -1.23
C GLY A 200 -9.93 -8.08 -0.37
N THR A 201 -10.81 -7.13 -0.06
CA THR A 201 -10.51 -5.98 0.81
C THR A 201 -10.05 -6.47 2.19
N LEU A 202 -10.81 -7.37 2.80
CA LEU A 202 -10.52 -7.92 4.12
C LEU A 202 -9.27 -8.80 4.10
N PHE A 203 -9.09 -9.60 3.05
CA PHE A 203 -7.87 -10.38 2.83
C PHE A 203 -6.63 -9.47 2.77
N ALA A 204 -6.66 -8.44 1.92
CA ALA A 204 -5.54 -7.53 1.75
C ALA A 204 -5.26 -6.73 3.02
N ALA A 205 -6.30 -6.20 3.69
CA ALA A 205 -6.16 -5.48 4.95
C ALA A 205 -5.60 -6.37 6.06
N GLY A 206 -6.03 -7.64 6.13
CA GLY A 206 -5.53 -8.63 7.08
C GLY A 206 -4.05 -8.93 6.84
N ALA A 207 -3.68 -9.22 5.59
CA ALA A 207 -2.30 -9.49 5.21
C ALA A 207 -1.39 -8.28 5.49
N TRP A 208 -1.81 -7.05 5.17
CA TRP A 208 -1.08 -5.83 5.51
C TRP A 208 -1.02 -5.55 7.01
N THR A 209 -2.06 -5.88 7.78
CA THR A 209 -1.99 -5.75 9.25
C THR A 209 -0.98 -6.73 9.83
N LEU A 210 -1.00 -7.99 9.37
CA LEU A 210 -0.07 -9.04 9.78
C LEU A 210 1.37 -8.74 9.34
N SER A 211 1.52 -8.01 8.25
CA SER A 211 2.83 -7.57 7.77
C SER A 211 3.55 -6.72 8.85
N GLY A 212 2.84 -5.98 9.70
CA GLY A 212 3.47 -5.33 10.87
C GLY A 212 4.31 -6.28 11.76
N LEU A 213 3.94 -7.57 11.86
CA LEU A 213 4.75 -8.58 12.56
C LEU A 213 6.01 -8.94 11.78
N GLY A 214 5.92 -9.07 10.45
CA GLY A 214 7.06 -9.33 9.58
C GLY A 214 8.14 -8.25 9.71
N PHE A 215 7.74 -6.98 9.76
CA PHE A 215 8.66 -5.87 10.02
C PHE A 215 9.32 -5.94 11.40
N ARG A 216 8.56 -6.32 12.44
CA ARG A 216 9.11 -6.50 13.80
C ARG A 216 10.14 -7.61 13.85
N LEU A 217 9.83 -8.77 13.26
CA LEU A 217 10.75 -9.91 13.18
C LEU A 217 12.02 -9.55 12.41
N TYR A 218 11.88 -8.82 11.29
CA TYR A 218 13.02 -8.30 10.56
C TYR A 218 13.85 -7.35 11.43
N ALA A 219 13.23 -6.38 12.09
CA ALA A 219 13.94 -5.41 12.92
C ALA A 219 14.72 -6.11 14.04
N GLU A 220 14.13 -7.13 14.67
CA GLU A 220 14.80 -7.95 15.67
C GLU A 220 15.98 -8.74 15.10
N ALA A 221 15.82 -9.40 13.95
CA ALA A 221 16.89 -10.12 13.28
C ALA A 221 18.03 -9.20 12.80
N SER A 222 17.69 -8.01 12.28
CA SER A 222 18.65 -7.03 11.76
C SER A 222 19.56 -6.43 12.84
N ARG A 223 19.17 -6.47 14.12
CA ARG A 223 20.06 -6.07 15.22
C ARG A 223 21.22 -7.05 15.42
N SER A 224 21.05 -8.31 15.01
CA SER A 224 22.06 -9.38 15.13
C SER A 224 23.00 -9.48 13.93
N VAL A 225 22.61 -8.92 12.78
CA VAL A 225 23.39 -8.92 11.54
C VAL A 225 23.51 -7.47 11.09
N HIS A 226 24.71 -6.89 11.08
CA HIS A 226 24.93 -5.59 10.42
C HIS A 226 24.61 -5.73 8.92
N LEU A 227 23.34 -5.65 8.57
CA LEU A 227 22.88 -5.66 7.19
C LEU A 227 23.34 -4.37 6.51
N TYR A 228 23.56 -4.47 5.20
CA TYR A 228 24.13 -3.57 4.18
C TYR A 228 23.76 -2.05 4.19
N GLY A 229 23.49 -1.44 5.35
CA GLY A 229 23.12 -0.04 5.52
C GLY A 229 21.87 0.31 4.70
N VAL A 230 21.94 1.44 4.00
CA VAL A 230 20.86 1.94 3.15
C VAL A 230 20.46 0.95 2.06
N VAL A 231 21.41 0.17 1.51
CA VAL A 231 21.10 -0.82 0.46
C VAL A 231 20.20 -1.93 1.00
N GLY A 232 20.47 -2.41 2.22
CA GLY A 232 19.63 -3.40 2.89
C GLY A 232 18.22 -2.87 3.15
N ALA A 233 18.10 -1.61 3.59
CA ALA A 233 16.81 -0.95 3.79
C ALA A 233 16.02 -0.81 2.49
N VAL A 234 16.68 -0.45 1.38
CA VAL A 234 16.05 -0.37 0.05
C VAL A 234 15.56 -1.74 -0.41
N LEU A 235 16.40 -2.78 -0.32
CA LEU A 235 16.01 -4.15 -0.71
C LEU A 235 14.85 -4.67 0.13
N LEU A 236 14.87 -4.42 1.44
CA LEU A 236 13.75 -4.77 2.32
C LEU A 236 12.47 -4.05 1.90
N LEU A 237 12.53 -2.72 1.72
CA LEU A 237 11.37 -1.92 1.34
C LEU A 237 10.81 -2.34 -0.01
N MET A 238 11.65 -2.62 -1.01
CA MET A 238 11.20 -3.12 -2.30
C MET A 238 10.55 -4.50 -2.17
N THR A 239 11.13 -5.40 -1.37
CA THR A 239 10.53 -6.71 -1.08
C THR A 239 9.19 -6.55 -0.36
N TRP A 240 9.09 -5.58 0.53
CA TRP A 240 7.87 -5.24 1.23
C TRP A 240 6.75 -4.80 0.28
N LEU A 241 7.06 -3.83 -0.58
CA LEU A 241 6.15 -3.31 -1.58
C LEU A 241 5.77 -4.41 -2.58
N TYR A 242 6.69 -5.33 -2.90
CA TYR A 242 6.42 -6.50 -3.72
C TYR A 242 5.40 -7.42 -3.09
N VAL A 243 5.60 -7.82 -1.82
CA VAL A 243 4.64 -8.68 -1.10
C VAL A 243 3.30 -7.97 -0.94
N GLY A 244 3.31 -6.69 -0.59
CA GLY A 244 2.11 -5.87 -0.47
C GLY A 244 1.34 -5.74 -1.78
N GLY A 245 2.05 -5.51 -2.89
CA GLY A 245 1.48 -5.50 -4.24
C GLY A 245 0.91 -6.85 -4.64
N LEU A 246 1.63 -7.94 -4.36
CA LEU A 246 1.15 -9.30 -4.63
C LEU A 246 -0.13 -9.62 -3.85
N VAL A 247 -0.19 -9.27 -2.57
CA VAL A 247 -1.39 -9.41 -1.73
C VAL A 247 -2.57 -8.65 -2.31
N LEU A 248 -2.35 -7.43 -2.81
CA LEU A 248 -3.40 -6.65 -3.46
C LEU A 248 -3.89 -7.34 -4.73
N LEU A 249 -2.98 -7.76 -5.61
CA LEU A 249 -3.35 -8.45 -6.84
C LEU A 249 -4.12 -9.76 -6.57
N VAL A 250 -3.68 -10.55 -5.59
CA VAL A 250 -4.41 -11.75 -5.16
C VAL A 250 -5.80 -11.40 -4.63
N GLY A 251 -5.95 -10.26 -3.94
CA GLY A 251 -7.26 -9.75 -3.52
C GLY A 251 -8.19 -9.42 -4.69
N VAL A 252 -7.64 -8.87 -5.80
CA VAL A 252 -8.41 -8.62 -7.03
C VAL A 252 -8.92 -9.93 -7.63
N VAL A 253 -8.04 -10.93 -7.80
CA VAL A 253 -8.45 -12.25 -8.31
C VAL A 253 -9.43 -12.93 -7.38
N LEU A 254 -9.25 -12.80 -6.06
CA LEU A 254 -10.20 -13.34 -5.09
C LEU A 254 -11.60 -12.74 -5.27
N ASN A 255 -11.69 -11.42 -5.46
CA ASN A 255 -12.97 -10.75 -5.75
C ASN A 255 -13.56 -11.22 -7.08
N ALA A 256 -12.73 -11.33 -8.13
CA ALA A 256 -13.19 -11.72 -9.46
C ALA A 256 -13.73 -13.16 -9.50
N VAL A 257 -13.04 -14.11 -8.84
CA VAL A 257 -13.47 -15.50 -8.72
C VAL A 257 -14.76 -15.62 -7.90
N LEU A 258 -14.85 -14.92 -6.76
CA LEU A 258 -16.04 -14.99 -5.89
C LEU A 258 -17.24 -14.24 -6.48
N GLY A 259 -17.01 -13.18 -7.25
CA GLY A 259 -18.04 -12.46 -8.00
C GLY A 259 -18.49 -13.17 -9.27
N GLY A 260 -17.85 -14.28 -9.66
CA GLY A 260 -18.19 -15.02 -10.87
C GLY A 260 -17.78 -14.34 -12.16
N HIS A 261 -16.83 -13.40 -12.10
CA HIS A 261 -16.27 -12.70 -13.27
C HIS A 261 -15.17 -13.50 -13.97
N VAL A 262 -14.61 -14.52 -13.31
CA VAL A 262 -13.63 -15.44 -13.89
C VAL A 262 -14.18 -16.86 -13.80
N VAL A 263 -14.36 -17.50 -14.95
CA VAL A 263 -14.71 -18.92 -15.02
C VAL A 263 -13.40 -19.69 -15.22
N PRO A 264 -12.91 -20.46 -14.23
CA PRO A 264 -11.68 -21.22 -14.41
C PRO A 264 -11.87 -22.22 -15.56
N GLU A 265 -10.92 -22.25 -16.51
CA GLU A 265 -10.89 -23.31 -17.52
C GLU A 265 -10.75 -24.68 -16.83
N GLU A 266 -11.60 -25.65 -17.20
CA GLU A 266 -11.64 -27.01 -16.62
C GLU A 266 -10.37 -27.84 -16.89
#